data_AF-A0A8T5IKR0-F1
#
_entry.id   AF-A0A8T5IKR0-F1
#
_cell.length_a   1.000
_cell.length_b   1.000
_cell.length_c   1.000
_cell.angle_alpha   90.00
_cell.angle_beta   90.00
_cell.angle_gamma   90.00
#
_symmetry.space_group_name_H-M   'P 1'
#
loop_
_entity.id
_entity.type
_entity.pdbx_description
1 polymer ?
#
loop_
_entity_poly.entity_id
_entity_poly.type
_entity_poly.pdbx_seq_one_letter_code
_entity_poly.pdbx_strand_id
1 'polypeptide(L)' 'MIKKVIFGAGCFWHVEEKFRKTKGVLKTTVGYMGGVMKNPSYEDVCSDETGHIEVCQVEYDTKIISFDKLLNLFWEI' A
#
# COMPACT_ATOMS: atom_id res chain seq x y z
N MET A 1 12.02 2.77 15.36
CA MET A 1 11.23 1.53 15.60
C MET A 1 10.50 1.25 14.31
N ILE A 2 10.52 0.02 13.81
CA ILE A 2 9.92 -0.29 12.51
C ILE A 2 8.42 -0.54 12.69
N LYS A 3 7.60 0.09 11.85
CA LYS A 3 6.14 -0.10 11.82
C LYS A 3 5.67 -0.39 10.39
N LYS A 4 4.46 -0.94 10.30
CA LYS A 4 3.76 -1.24 9.04
C LYS A 4 2.47 -0.44 8.96
N VAL A 5 2.14 -0.01 7.75
CA VAL A 5 0.82 0.52 7.40
C VAL A 5 0.44 0.08 6.00
N ILE A 6 -0.85 0.02 5.70
CA ILE A 6 -1.38 -0.42 4.41
C ILE A 6 -2.26 0.71 3.87
N PHE A 7 -2.03 1.09 2.62
CA PHE A 7 -2.80 2.13 1.92
C PHE A 7 -3.48 1.53 0.69
N GLY A 8 -4.77 1.83 0.52
CA GLY A 8 -5.49 1.61 -0.74
C GLY A 8 -5.74 2.96 -1.42
N ALA A 9 -5.14 3.17 -2.59
CA ALA A 9 -5.10 4.48 -3.26
C ALA A 9 -5.16 4.36 -4.80
N GLY A 10 -5.95 3.42 -5.32
CA GLY A 10 -6.00 3.11 -6.75
C GLY A 10 -4.84 2.20 -7.17
N CYS A 11 -4.36 2.36 -8.41
CA CYS A 11 -3.36 1.47 -9.01
C CYS A 11 -2.07 1.40 -8.17
N PHE A 12 -1.81 0.23 -7.58
CA PHE A 12 -0.75 0.02 -6.61
C PHE A 12 0.67 0.26 -7.16
N TRP A 13 0.88 0.29 -8.48
CA TRP A 13 2.18 0.53 -9.10
C TRP A 13 2.64 1.97 -8.88
N HIS A 14 1.73 2.94 -9.11
CA HIS A 14 2.02 4.36 -8.87
C HIS A 14 2.17 4.64 -7.37
N VAL A 15 1.31 4.03 -6.56
CA VAL A 15 1.33 4.17 -5.09
C VAL A 15 2.64 3.63 -4.51
N GLU A 16 3.05 2.42 -4.92
CA GLU A 16 4.31 1.81 -4.49
C GLU A 16 5.50 2.67 -4.89
N GLU A 17 5.54 3.18 -6.13
CA GLU A 17 6.64 4.00 -6.60
C GLU A 17 6.82 5.27 -5.75
N LYS A 18 5.71 5.94 -5.41
CA LYS A 18 5.70 7.13 -4.56
C LYS A 18 6.26 6.83 -3.17
N PHE A 19 5.80 5.75 -2.51
CA PHE A 19 6.27 5.41 -1.17
C PHE A 19 7.72 4.90 -1.16
N ARG A 20 8.12 4.06 -2.12
CA ARG A 20 9.47 3.46 -2.17
C ARG A 20 10.57 4.52 -2.29
N LYS A 21 10.27 5.67 -2.91
CA LYS A 21 11.21 6.81 -3.05
C LYS A 21 11.31 7.68 -1.78
N THR A 22 10.48 7.43 -0.77
CA THR A 22 10.38 8.28 0.42
C THR A 22 11.41 7.91 1.49
N LYS A 23 12.20 8.89 1.94
CA LYS A 23 13.18 8.68 3.01
C LYS A 23 12.51 8.20 4.30
N GLY A 24 13.00 7.09 4.83
CA GLY A 24 12.45 6.45 6.04
C GLY A 24 11.49 5.30 5.76
N VAL A 25 11.01 5.16 4.51
CA VAL A 25 10.42 3.91 4.02
C VAL A 25 11.55 2.90 3.77
N LEU A 26 11.39 1.70 4.31
CA LEU A 26 12.38 0.63 4.25
C LEU A 26 12.01 -0.42 3.21
N LYS A 27 10.71 -0.71 3.09
CA LYS A 27 10.19 -1.71 2.16
C LYS A 27 8.75 -1.40 1.80
N THR A 28 8.41 -1.67 0.55
CA THR A 28 7.03 -1.69 0.04
C THR A 28 6.67 -3.11 -0.38
N THR A 29 5.38 -3.44 -0.34
CA THR A 29 4.84 -4.69 -0.89
C THR A 29 3.42 -4.42 -1.35
N VAL A 30 3.12 -4.77 -2.59
CA VAL A 30 1.77 -4.62 -3.16
C VAL A 30 0.97 -5.90 -3.02
N GLY A 31 -0.36 -5.78 -3.03
CA GLY A 31 -1.27 -6.92 -2.98
C GLY A 31 -2.72 -6.50 -2.97
N TYR A 32 -3.59 -7.41 -2.54
CA TYR A 32 -5.05 -7.24 -2.57
C TYR A 32 -5.64 -7.49 -1.18
N MET A 33 -6.57 -6.63 -0.73
CA MET A 33 -7.22 -6.75 0.57
C MET A 33 -8.66 -6.23 0.52
N GLY A 34 -9.44 -6.55 1.56
CA GLY A 34 -10.81 -6.04 1.74
C GLY A 34 -11.91 -6.90 1.10
N GLY A 35 -11.54 -7.87 0.25
CA GLY A 35 -12.48 -8.80 -0.38
C GLY A 35 -12.69 -10.10 0.36
N VAL A 36 -13.48 -10.99 -0.25
CA VAL A 36 -13.93 -12.26 0.35
C VAL A 36 -13.24 -13.49 -0.25
N MET A 37 -12.69 -13.38 -1.46
CA MET A 37 -12.00 -14.50 -2.11
C MET A 37 -10.65 -14.77 -1.43
N LYS A 38 -10.34 -16.04 -1.16
CA LYS A 38 -9.05 -16.43 -0.58
C LYS A 38 -8.00 -16.58 -1.68
N ASN A 39 -6.82 -15.97 -1.47
CA ASN A 39 -5.67 -16.02 -2.39
C ASN A 39 -6.02 -15.64 -3.85
N PRO A 40 -6.63 -14.47 -4.10
CA PRO A 40 -6.99 -14.04 -5.46
C PRO A 40 -5.73 -13.81 -6.33
N SER A 41 -5.83 -14.12 -7.61
CA SER A 41 -4.88 -13.67 -8.63
C SER A 41 -5.16 -12.22 -9.06
N TYR A 42 -4.30 -11.63 -9.90
CA TYR A 42 -4.55 -10.30 -10.47
C TYR A 42 -5.79 -10.32 -11.36
N GLU A 43 -5.92 -11.37 -12.18
CA GLU A 43 -7.04 -11.57 -13.09
C GLU A 43 -8.37 -11.72 -12.33
N ASP A 44 -8.36 -12.41 -11.19
CA ASP A 44 -9.54 -12.49 -10.32
C ASP A 44 -9.94 -11.12 -9.78
N VAL A 45 -8.98 -10.28 -9.37
CA VAL A 45 -9.30 -8.93 -8.86
C VAL A 45 -9.81 -8.03 -9.97
N CYS A 46 -9.23 -8.11 -11.18
CA CYS A 46 -9.69 -7.37 -12.34
C CYS A 46 -11.09 -7.76 -12.83
N SER A 47 -11.67 -8.89 -12.37
CA SER A 47 -13.06 -9.24 -12.69
C SER A 47 -14.08 -8.46 -11.85
N ASP A 48 -13.64 -7.73 -10.82
CA ASP A 48 -14.47 -7.05 -9.82
C ASP A 48 -15.38 -7.97 -8.96
N GLU A 49 -15.27 -9.29 -9.09
CA GLU A 49 -16.14 -10.23 -8.35
C GLU A 49 -15.61 -10.58 -6.94
N THR A 50 -14.32 -10.35 -6.70
CA THR A 50 -13.67 -10.78 -5.45
C THR A 50 -13.89 -9.84 -4.27
N GLY A 51 -14.26 -8.58 -4.57
CA GLY A 51 -14.39 -7.49 -3.61
C GLY A 51 -13.06 -6.97 -3.04
N HIS A 52 -11.91 -7.46 -3.53
CA HIS A 52 -10.62 -6.92 -3.11
C HIS A 52 -10.30 -5.61 -3.80
N ILE A 53 -9.54 -4.77 -3.12
CA ILE A 53 -8.92 -3.58 -3.68
C ILE A 53 -7.41 -3.74 -3.72
N GLU A 54 -6.78 -3.04 -4.66
CA GLU A 54 -5.33 -2.89 -4.70
C GLU A 54 -4.83 -2.09 -3.50
N VAL A 55 -3.80 -2.61 -2.84
CA VAL A 55 -3.18 -1.97 -1.68
C VAL A 55 -1.65 -2.04 -1.73
N CYS A 56 -1.01 -1.09 -1.04
CA CYS A 56 0.43 -1.05 -0.82
C CYS A 56 0.72 -1.07 0.69
N GLN A 57 1.41 -2.10 1.16
CA GLN A 57 1.98 -2.16 2.51
C GLN A 57 3.34 -1.44 2.54
N VAL A 58 3.51 -0.54 3.50
CA VAL A 58 4.71 0.25 3.73
C VAL A 58 5.31 -0.11 5.09
N GLU A 59 6.54 -0.64 5.11
CA GLU A 59 7.40 -0.71 6.30
C GLU A 59 8.24 0.56 6.39
N TYR A 60 8.22 1.23 7.54
CA TYR A 60 8.95 2.49 7.76
C TYR A 60 9.58 2.57 9.15
N ASP A 61 10.70 3.30 9.26
CA ASP A 61 11.30 3.63 10.54
C ASP A 61 10.68 4.90 11.11
N THR A 62 9.93 4.74 12.20
CA THR A 62 9.31 5.83 12.96
C THR A 62 10.30 6.87 13.51
N LYS A 63 11.59 6.55 13.57
CA LYS A 63 12.64 7.51 13.94
C LYS A 63 13.02 8.46 12.80
N ILE A 64 12.69 8.12 11.56
CA ILE A 64 13.04 8.87 10.35
C ILE A 64 11.81 9.57 9.76
N ILE A 65 10.66 8.88 9.73
CA ILE A 65 9.40 9.40 9.19
C ILE A 65 8.22 9.07 10.12
N SER A 66 7.34 10.04 10.35
CA SER A 66 6.12 9.85 11.15
C SER A 66 4.98 9.29 10.28
N PHE A 67 3.97 8.73 10.95
CA PHE A 67 2.77 8.28 10.26
C PHE A 67 2.02 9.45 9.57
N ASP A 68 1.95 10.62 10.21
CA ASP A 68 1.30 11.80 9.62
C ASP A 68 1.95 12.24 8.32
N LYS A 69 3.29 12.13 8.21
CA LYS A 69 3.99 12.42 6.94
C LYS A 69 3.62 11.41 5.85
N LEU A 70 3.46 10.14 6.19
CA LEU A 70 2.98 9.13 5.24
C LEU A 70 1.52 9.39 4.83
N LEU A 71 0.67 9.84 5.75
CA LEU A 71 -0.70 10.27 5.44
C LEU A 71 -0.72 11.48 4.51
N ASN A 72 0.13 12.49 4.74
CA ASN A 72 0.22 13.63 3.85
C ASN A 72 0.63 13.20 2.43
N LEU A 73 1.62 12.32 2.30
CA LEU A 73 1.98 11.74 1.00
C LEU A 73 0.82 10.98 0.35
N PHE A 74 0.06 10.23 1.14
CA PHE A 74 -1.11 9.49 0.65
C PHE A 74 -2.17 10.42 0.06
N TRP A 75 -2.44 11.57 0.69
CA TRP A 75 -3.44 12.53 0.18
C TRP A 75 -2.96 13.35 -1.04
N GLU A 76 -1.68 13.26 -1.40
CA GLU A 76 -1.12 13.87 -2.62
C GLU A 76 -1.13 12.92 -3.84
N ILE A 77 -1.53 11.66 -3.64
CA ILE A 77 -1.68 10.66 -4.71
C ILE A 77 -3.06 10.83 -5.34
#